data_AF-A0A023C0I7-F1
#
_entry.id   AF-A0A023C0I7-F1
#
_cell.length_a   1.000
_cell.length_b   1.000
_cell.length_c   1.000
_cell.angle_alpha   90.00
_cell.angle_beta   90.00
_cell.angle_gamma   90.00
#
_symmetry.space_group_name_H-M   'P 1'
#
loop_
_entity.id
_entity.type
_entity.pdbx_description
1 polymer ?
#
loop_
_entity_poly.entity_id
_entity_poly.type
_entity_poly.pdbx_seq_one_letter_code
_entity_poly.pdbx_strand_id
1 'polypeptide(L)'
;MQKFKERWEIKDNWQLIFPILGLLTLVFSSYLIGKYILKLLPITQNDSFYIGVLSAIIIFLSSLFLFITLKLFNVLETKWNVSYRWELIAIFIAFAVTGSTAARVSDPILTFIGLHRDTTNGWLYWPARILLIFPVYQILLIIVGWLFGQFKFFWDFEKKMLSRMGFARFFKD
;
A
#
# COMPACT_ATOMS: atom_id res chain seq x y z
N MET A 1 28.28 2.95 -5.54
CA MET A 1 27.09 3.83 -5.39
C MET A 1 26.58 4.39 -6.72
N GLN A 2 27.44 4.90 -7.62
CA GLN A 2 27.01 5.46 -8.93
C GLN A 2 26.20 4.48 -9.79
N LYS A 3 26.67 3.24 -9.98
CA LYS A 3 25.93 2.20 -10.74
C LYS A 3 24.52 1.90 -10.22
N PHE A 4 24.25 2.14 -8.92
CA PHE A 4 22.92 1.95 -8.35
C PHE A 4 22.01 3.14 -8.66
N LYS A 5 22.54 4.36 -8.51
CA LYS A 5 21.81 5.59 -8.82
C LYS A 5 21.40 5.66 -10.29
N GLU A 6 22.29 5.26 -11.20
CA GLU A 6 22.00 5.20 -12.64
C GLU A 6 20.89 4.19 -12.96
N ARG A 7 20.92 2.98 -12.36
CA ARG A 7 19.91 1.93 -12.60
C ARG A 7 18.51 2.28 -12.09
N TRP A 8 18.43 3.09 -11.04
CA TRP A 8 17.19 3.53 -10.42
C TRP A 8 16.81 4.97 -10.81
N GLU A 9 17.55 5.55 -11.76
CA GLU A 9 17.34 6.90 -12.29
C GLU A 9 17.25 7.97 -11.20
N ILE A 10 18.09 7.81 -10.17
CA ILE A 10 18.19 8.70 -9.04
C ILE A 10 19.02 9.92 -9.45
N LYS A 11 18.34 11.05 -9.64
CA LYS A 11 18.96 12.34 -9.94
C LYS A 11 19.52 13.02 -8.70
N ASP A 12 18.79 12.94 -7.59
CA ASP A 12 19.14 13.60 -6.33
C ASP A 12 19.32 12.63 -5.18
N ASN A 13 20.23 12.95 -4.25
CA ASN A 13 20.53 12.08 -3.11
C ASN A 13 19.32 11.81 -2.19
N TRP A 14 18.39 12.75 -2.08
CA TRP A 14 17.20 12.59 -1.23
C TRP A 14 16.28 11.45 -1.72
N GLN A 15 16.29 11.13 -3.02
CA GLN A 15 15.46 10.07 -3.61
C GLN A 15 15.90 8.66 -3.16
N LEU A 16 17.11 8.51 -2.61
CA LEU A 16 17.57 7.25 -2.01
C LEU A 16 16.71 6.80 -0.82
N ILE A 17 15.93 7.72 -0.23
CA ILE A 17 15.00 7.39 0.83
C ILE A 17 13.95 6.36 0.39
N PHE A 18 13.49 6.39 -0.88
CA PHE A 18 12.42 5.49 -1.33
C PHE A 18 12.87 4.04 -1.44
N PRO A 19 14.02 3.69 -2.08
CA PRO A 19 14.53 2.32 -2.03
C PRO A 19 14.74 1.80 -0.61
N ILE A 20 15.25 2.64 0.30
CA ILE A 20 15.45 2.25 1.71
C ILE A 20 14.09 1.98 2.39
N LEU A 21 13.13 2.90 2.25
CA LEU A 21 11.79 2.74 2.78
C LEU A 21 11.08 1.52 2.20
N GLY A 22 11.25 1.25 0.90
CA GLY A 22 10.71 0.07 0.24
C GLY A 22 11.25 -1.21 0.86
N LEU A 23 12.57 -1.32 1.04
CA LEU A 23 13.19 -2.48 1.70
C LEU A 23 12.73 -2.63 3.16
N LEU A 24 12.69 -1.54 3.92
CA LEU A 24 12.19 -1.56 5.30
C LEU A 24 10.74 -2.04 5.37
N THR A 25 9.89 -1.58 4.44
CA THR A 25 8.48 -1.98 4.37
C THR A 25 8.32 -3.46 4.04
N LEU A 26 9.15 -4.01 3.16
CA LEU A 26 9.16 -5.43 2.84
C LEU A 26 9.55 -6.27 4.06
N VAL A 27 10.64 -5.90 4.76
CA VAL A 27 11.09 -6.60 5.97
C VAL A 27 10.01 -6.53 7.06
N PHE A 28 9.42 -5.36 7.28
CA PHE A 28 8.34 -5.18 8.25
C PHE A 28 7.12 -6.05 7.93
N SER A 29 6.70 -6.09 6.66
CA SER A 29 5.58 -6.93 6.22
C SER A 29 5.87 -8.42 6.41
N SER A 30 7.08 -8.86 6.05
CA SER A 30 7.54 -10.24 6.25
C SER A 30 7.59 -10.63 7.73
N TYR A 31 7.97 -9.69 8.62
CA TYR A 31 7.96 -9.92 10.06
C TYR A 31 6.54 -10.08 10.63
N LEU A 32 5.59 -9.22 10.22
CA LEU A 32 4.20 -9.34 10.65
C LEU A 32 3.59 -10.68 10.23
N ILE A 33 3.81 -11.07 8.97
CA ILE A 33 3.34 -12.35 8.44
C ILE A 33 4.05 -13.51 9.14
N GLY A 34 5.36 -13.44 9.32
CA GLY A 34 6.13 -14.48 10.00
C GLY A 34 5.68 -14.72 11.44
N LYS A 35 5.39 -13.65 12.19
CA LYS A 35 4.79 -13.75 13.52
C LYS A 35 3.42 -14.42 13.49
N TYR A 36 2.58 -14.07 12.53
CA TYR A 36 1.26 -14.67 12.39
C TYR A 36 1.34 -16.17 12.06
N ILE A 37 2.25 -16.56 11.15
CA ILE A 37 2.51 -17.96 10.80
C ILE A 37 3.00 -18.74 12.02
N LEU A 38 3.98 -18.20 12.76
CA LEU A 38 4.53 -18.89 13.92
C LEU A 38 3.55 -19.00 15.08
N LYS A 39 2.62 -18.06 15.22
CA LYS A 39 1.53 -18.15 16.21
C LYS A 39 0.59 -19.33 15.93
N LEU A 40 0.50 -19.80 14.68
CA LEU A 40 -0.29 -20.99 14.33
C LEU A 40 0.38 -22.30 14.79
N LEU A 41 1.67 -22.26 15.13
CA LEU A 41 2.41 -23.39 15.67
C LEU A 41 2.48 -23.26 17.20
N PRO A 42 2.42 -24.37 17.96
CA PRO A 42 2.52 -24.35 19.43
C PRO A 42 3.97 -24.17 19.90
N ILE A 43 4.67 -23.14 19.40
CA ILE A 43 6.07 -22.82 19.73
C ILE A 43 6.09 -21.67 20.74
N THR A 44 6.86 -21.83 21.82
CA THR A 44 7.01 -20.79 22.85
C THR A 44 7.82 -19.62 22.33
N GLN A 45 7.37 -18.38 22.57
CA GLN A 45 8.00 -17.17 22.00
C GLN A 45 9.43 -16.91 22.50
N ASN A 46 9.82 -17.48 23.64
CA ASN A 46 11.15 -17.28 24.25
C ASN A 46 12.18 -18.33 23.84
N ASP A 47 11.81 -19.34 23.04
CA ASP A 47 12.75 -20.37 22.62
C ASP A 47 13.71 -19.81 21.56
N SER A 48 15.00 -20.10 21.68
CA SER A 48 16.01 -19.74 20.67
C SER A 48 15.64 -20.28 19.29
N PHE A 49 14.94 -21.42 19.26
CA PHE A 49 14.33 -22.01 18.08
C PHE A 49 13.29 -21.08 17.42
N TYR A 50 12.41 -20.43 18.19
CA TYR A 50 11.42 -19.48 17.68
C TYR A 50 12.08 -18.32 16.93
N ILE A 51 13.13 -17.73 17.51
CA ILE A 51 13.87 -16.61 16.91
C ILE A 51 14.58 -17.06 15.63
N GLY A 52 15.18 -18.25 15.64
CA GLY A 52 15.83 -18.85 14.47
C GLY A 52 14.85 -19.04 13.30
N VAL A 53 13.68 -19.64 13.57
CA VAL A 53 12.66 -19.87 12.54
C VAL A 53 12.06 -18.55 12.05
N LEU A 54 11.79 -17.60 12.95
CA LEU A 54 11.25 -16.28 12.57
C LEU A 54 12.21 -15.54 11.63
N SER A 55 13.51 -15.52 11.94
CA SER A 55 14.50 -14.85 11.09
C SER A 55 14.61 -15.49 9.70
N ALA A 56 14.57 -16.83 9.63
CA ALA A 56 14.55 -17.56 8.36
C ALA A 56 13.31 -17.22 7.51
N ILE A 57 12.12 -17.18 8.13
CA ILE A 57 10.86 -16.81 7.45
C ILE A 57 10.94 -15.38 6.92
N ILE A 58 11.48 -14.43 7.71
CA ILE A 58 11.60 -13.03 7.28
C ILE A 58 12.49 -12.90 6.05
N ILE A 59 13.66 -13.55 6.05
CA ILE A 59 14.61 -13.50 4.93
C ILE A 59 13.97 -14.10 3.68
N PHE A 60 13.31 -15.26 3.81
CA PHE A 60 12.65 -15.94 2.72
C PHE A 60 11.51 -15.09 2.12
N LEU A 61 10.57 -14.63 2.96
CA LEU A 61 9.43 -13.83 2.53
C LEU A 61 9.86 -12.46 1.96
N SER A 62 10.84 -11.80 2.58
CA SER A 62 11.33 -10.51 2.09
C SER A 62 11.98 -10.65 0.71
N SER A 63 12.74 -11.73 0.48
CA SER A 63 13.34 -12.01 -0.83
C SER A 63 12.27 -12.34 -1.88
N LEU A 64 11.25 -13.11 -1.51
CA LEU A 64 10.11 -13.42 -2.37
C LEU A 64 9.34 -12.16 -2.76
N PHE A 65 9.01 -11.30 -1.80
CA PHE A 65 8.30 -10.04 -2.07
C PHE A 65 9.14 -9.08 -2.91
N LEU A 66 10.45 -9.00 -2.69
CA LEU A 66 11.34 -8.21 -3.54
C LEU A 66 11.28 -8.70 -4.99
N PHE A 67 11.38 -10.01 -5.21
CA PHE A 67 11.29 -10.61 -6.55
C PHE A 67 9.97 -10.28 -7.24
N ILE A 68 8.85 -10.45 -6.54
CA ILE A 68 7.51 -10.12 -7.06
C ILE A 68 7.41 -8.62 -7.39
N THR A 69 7.87 -7.76 -6.48
CA THR A 69 7.81 -6.30 -6.64
C THR A 69 8.60 -5.84 -7.87
N LEU A 70 9.82 -6.33 -8.05
CA LEU A 70 10.65 -6.00 -9.22
C LEU A 70 10.01 -6.51 -10.52
N LYS A 71 9.38 -7.69 -10.51
CA LYS A 71 8.65 -8.20 -11.68
C LYS A 71 7.45 -7.31 -12.02
N LEU A 72 6.70 -6.85 -11.01
CA LEU A 72 5.57 -5.95 -11.20
C LEU A 72 6.03 -4.59 -11.72
N PHE A 73 7.15 -4.06 -11.25
CA PHE A 73 7.67 -2.76 -11.69
C PHE A 73 7.90 -2.72 -13.20
N ASN A 74 8.54 -3.75 -13.77
CA ASN A 74 8.76 -3.81 -15.23
C ASN A 74 7.43 -3.75 -16.03
N VAL A 75 6.36 -4.33 -15.49
CA VAL A 75 5.03 -4.33 -16.14
C VAL A 75 4.30 -2.99 -15.93
N LEU A 76 4.45 -2.38 -14.76
CA LEU A 76 3.72 -1.15 -14.41
C LEU A 76 4.40 0.11 -14.93
N GLU A 77 5.73 0.13 -14.99
CA GLU A 77 6.52 1.21 -15.58
C GLU A 77 5.99 1.56 -16.99
N THR A 78 5.74 0.55 -17.82
CA THR A 78 5.19 0.73 -19.18
C THR A 78 3.72 1.18 -19.21
N LYS A 79 2.91 0.82 -18.20
CA LYS A 79 1.47 1.13 -18.17
C LYS A 79 1.17 2.49 -17.53
N TRP A 80 2.00 2.92 -16.60
CA TRP A 80 1.78 4.10 -15.77
C TRP A 80 2.61 5.31 -16.23
N ASN A 81 3.49 5.14 -17.23
CA ASN A 81 4.28 6.20 -17.86
C ASN A 81 4.98 7.11 -16.84
N VAL A 82 5.59 6.47 -15.86
CA VAL A 82 6.25 7.09 -14.71
C VAL A 82 7.63 7.60 -15.15
N SER A 83 8.06 8.77 -14.66
CA SER A 83 9.27 9.43 -15.18
C SER A 83 10.56 8.81 -14.63
N TYR A 84 10.49 8.27 -13.41
CA TYR A 84 11.62 7.60 -12.78
C TYR A 84 11.22 6.35 -12.02
N ARG A 85 12.09 5.35 -11.99
CA ARG A 85 11.83 4.06 -11.31
C ARG A 85 11.58 4.19 -9.80
N TRP A 86 12.15 5.18 -9.13
CA TRP A 86 11.92 5.42 -7.70
C TRP A 86 10.49 5.91 -7.40
N GLU A 87 9.84 6.57 -8.36
CA GLU A 87 8.46 7.06 -8.20
C GLU A 87 7.49 5.88 -8.05
N LEU A 88 7.76 4.74 -8.70
CA LEU A 88 6.98 3.52 -8.49
C LEU A 88 6.99 3.09 -7.02
N ILE A 89 8.15 3.14 -6.35
CA ILE A 89 8.23 2.81 -4.92
C ILE A 89 7.36 3.77 -4.10
N ALA A 90 7.44 5.07 -4.38
CA ALA A 90 6.62 6.08 -3.70
C ALA A 90 5.12 5.83 -3.92
N ILE A 91 4.71 5.52 -5.15
CA ILE A 91 3.32 5.22 -5.51
C ILE A 91 2.82 3.96 -4.77
N PHE A 92 3.61 2.89 -4.72
CA PHE A 92 3.24 1.67 -4.01
C PHE A 92 3.11 1.89 -2.49
N ILE A 93 4.02 2.65 -1.90
CA ILE A 93 3.94 3.02 -0.47
C ILE A 93 2.68 3.87 -0.23
N ALA A 94 2.41 4.86 -1.08
CA ALA A 94 1.22 5.69 -0.99
C ALA A 94 -0.06 4.84 -1.06
N PHE A 95 -0.17 3.87 -1.97
CA PHE A 95 -1.29 2.94 -2.04
C PHE A 95 -1.45 2.07 -0.78
N ALA A 96 -0.35 1.60 -0.21
CA ALA A 96 -0.40 0.81 1.03
C ALA A 96 -0.90 1.64 2.22
N VAL A 97 -0.45 2.89 2.33
CA VAL A 97 -0.88 3.83 3.37
C VAL A 97 -2.35 4.21 3.19
N THR A 98 -2.77 4.58 1.98
CA THR A 98 -4.15 5.00 1.72
C THR A 98 -5.14 3.86 1.92
N GLY A 99 -4.84 2.66 1.40
CA GLY A 99 -5.71 1.49 1.55
C GLY A 99 -5.91 1.08 3.01
N SER A 100 -4.81 0.98 3.78
CA SER A 100 -4.89 0.63 5.20
C SER A 100 -5.59 1.70 6.05
N THR A 101 -5.35 2.98 5.73
CA THR A 101 -5.98 4.10 6.43
C THR A 101 -7.48 4.20 6.13
N ALA A 102 -7.89 4.08 4.86
CA ALA A 102 -9.30 4.12 4.47
C ALA A 102 -10.12 3.01 5.17
N ALA A 103 -9.56 1.80 5.26
CA ALA A 103 -10.19 0.69 5.96
C ALA A 103 -10.40 0.99 7.46
N ARG A 104 -9.41 1.58 8.13
CA ARG A 104 -9.50 1.95 9.56
C ARG A 104 -10.42 3.14 9.81
N VAL A 105 -10.43 4.13 8.93
CA VAL A 105 -11.27 5.33 9.04
C VAL A 105 -12.74 5.03 8.74
N SER A 106 -13.03 3.97 7.97
CA SER A 106 -14.43 3.60 7.70
C SER A 106 -15.24 3.20 8.94
N ASP A 107 -14.62 2.53 9.92
CA ASP A 107 -15.29 2.06 11.13
C ASP A 107 -15.81 3.22 12.03
N PRO A 108 -15.01 4.24 12.38
CA PRO A 108 -15.51 5.37 13.17
C PRO A 108 -16.57 6.19 12.41
N ILE A 109 -16.47 6.33 11.09
CA ILE A 109 -17.47 7.06 10.31
C ILE A 109 -18.81 6.31 10.30
N LEU A 110 -18.82 4.99 10.12
CA LEU A 110 -20.06 4.20 10.21
C LEU A 110 -20.69 4.28 11.60
N THR A 111 -19.86 4.19 12.64
CA THR A 111 -20.29 4.35 14.03
C THR A 111 -20.91 5.73 14.27
N PHE A 112 -20.32 6.79 13.70
CA PHE A 112 -20.85 8.16 13.78
C PHE A 112 -22.22 8.32 13.09
N ILE A 113 -22.47 7.59 12.00
CA ILE A 113 -23.75 7.56 11.29
C ILE A 113 -24.78 6.65 12.01
N GLY A 114 -24.41 6.02 13.13
CA GLY A 114 -25.27 5.14 13.92
C GLY A 114 -25.30 3.68 13.46
N LEU A 115 -24.45 3.31 12.50
CA LEU A 115 -24.28 1.92 12.04
C LEU A 115 -23.19 1.24 12.87
N HIS A 116 -23.58 0.75 14.05
CA HIS A 116 -22.68 -0.03 14.88
C HIS A 116 -22.56 -1.46 14.36
N ARG A 117 -21.35 -2.01 14.40
CA ARG A 117 -21.07 -3.39 13.94
C ARG A 117 -21.88 -4.45 14.68
N ASP A 118 -22.19 -4.20 15.95
CA ASP A 118 -22.85 -5.19 16.82
C ASP A 118 -24.39 -5.12 16.75
N THR A 119 -24.96 -3.99 16.37
CA THR A 119 -26.42 -3.79 16.31
C THR A 119 -26.96 -3.82 14.88
N THR A 120 -26.11 -3.58 13.88
CA THR A 120 -26.51 -3.54 12.47
C THR A 120 -26.41 -4.92 11.86
N ASN A 121 -27.43 -5.33 11.11
CA ASN A 121 -27.36 -6.56 10.30
C ASN A 121 -26.13 -6.52 9.38
N GLY A 122 -25.31 -7.58 9.39
CA GLY A 122 -24.10 -7.67 8.58
C GLY A 122 -24.33 -7.44 7.09
N TRP A 123 -25.50 -7.80 6.57
CA TRP A 123 -25.91 -7.55 5.18
C TRP A 123 -26.10 -6.08 4.85
N LEU A 124 -26.36 -5.22 5.84
CA LEU A 124 -26.43 -3.78 5.67
C LEU A 124 -25.08 -3.12 5.99
N TYR A 125 -24.43 -3.57 7.06
CA TYR A 125 -23.16 -3.00 7.54
C TYR A 125 -22.05 -3.10 6.48
N TRP A 126 -21.86 -4.27 5.87
CA TRP A 126 -20.74 -4.48 4.93
C TRP A 126 -20.90 -3.70 3.61
N PRO A 127 -22.05 -3.68 2.94
CA PRO A 127 -22.25 -2.83 1.77
C PRO A 127 -22.11 -1.34 2.10
N ALA A 128 -22.69 -0.87 3.22
CA ALA A 128 -22.54 0.51 3.67
C ALA A 128 -21.06 0.86 3.89
N ARG A 129 -20.30 -0.05 4.53
CA ARG A 129 -18.86 0.12 4.73
C ARG A 129 -18.08 0.23 3.43
N ILE A 130 -18.32 -0.68 2.48
CA ILE A 130 -17.62 -0.67 1.19
C ILE A 130 -17.95 0.63 0.42
N LEU A 131 -19.23 1.03 0.42
CA LEU A 131 -19.67 2.26 -0.21
C LEU A 131 -19.00 3.48 0.42
N LEU A 132 -18.79 3.47 1.73
CA LEU A 132 -18.13 4.56 2.47
C LEU A 132 -16.61 4.59 2.31
N ILE A 133 -15.96 3.42 2.22
CA ILE A 133 -14.51 3.33 1.97
C ILE A 133 -14.17 4.02 0.64
N PHE A 134 -15.02 3.91 -0.37
CA PHE A 134 -14.77 4.46 -1.69
C PHE A 134 -14.52 6.00 -1.72
N PRO A 135 -15.40 6.87 -1.20
CA PRO A 135 -15.16 8.31 -1.16
C PRO A 135 -14.04 8.70 -0.18
N VAL A 136 -13.89 7.98 0.94
CA VAL A 136 -12.77 8.21 1.86
C VAL A 136 -11.43 7.92 1.16
N TYR A 137 -11.38 6.84 0.38
CA TYR A 137 -10.20 6.43 -0.37
C TYR A 137 -9.83 7.45 -1.47
N GLN A 138 -10.81 8.01 -2.18
CA GLN A 138 -10.60 9.09 -3.15
C GLN A 138 -9.86 10.28 -2.52
N ILE A 139 -10.38 10.80 -1.40
CA ILE A 139 -9.80 11.95 -0.70
C ILE A 139 -8.39 11.62 -0.18
N LEU A 140 -8.22 10.44 0.43
CA LEU A 140 -6.92 10.02 0.96
C LEU A 140 -5.88 9.81 -0.13
N LEU A 141 -6.26 9.29 -1.31
CA LEU A 141 -5.34 9.14 -2.44
C LEU A 141 -4.74 10.46 -2.88
N ILE A 142 -5.54 11.52 -2.97
CA ILE A 142 -5.06 12.85 -3.33
C ILE A 142 -4.11 13.39 -2.26
N ILE A 143 -4.50 13.31 -0.98
CA ILE A 143 -3.71 13.85 0.13
C ILE A 143 -2.37 13.14 0.24
N VAL A 144 -2.38 11.80 0.25
CA VAL A 144 -1.14 11.02 0.35
C VAL A 144 -0.32 11.16 -0.93
N GLY A 145 -0.96 11.18 -2.10
CA GLY A 145 -0.28 11.46 -3.37
C GLY A 145 0.46 12.78 -3.34
N TRP A 146 -0.14 13.83 -2.78
CA TRP A 146 0.50 15.12 -2.58
C TRP A 146 1.69 15.06 -1.60
N LEU A 147 1.54 14.37 -0.47
CA LEU A 147 2.63 14.19 0.51
C LEU A 147 3.85 13.47 -0.07
N PHE A 148 3.64 12.53 -0.99
CA PHE A 148 4.71 11.78 -1.67
C PHE A 148 5.20 12.47 -2.96
N GLY A 149 4.71 13.68 -3.29
CA GLY A 149 5.08 14.42 -4.50
C GLY A 149 4.52 13.84 -5.80
N GLN A 150 3.55 12.94 -5.71
CA GLN A 150 2.93 12.20 -6.83
C GLN A 150 1.49 12.64 -7.10
N PHE A 151 1.10 13.87 -6.71
CA PHE A 151 -0.27 14.38 -6.86
C PHE A 151 -0.81 14.24 -8.29
N LYS A 152 -0.03 14.65 -9.29
CA LYS A 152 -0.46 14.58 -10.71
C LYS A 152 -0.80 13.16 -11.13
N PHE A 153 0.05 12.20 -10.77
CA PHE A 153 -0.17 10.79 -11.03
C PHE A 153 -1.49 10.30 -10.40
N PHE A 154 -1.69 10.58 -9.11
CA PHE A 154 -2.89 10.13 -8.39
C PHE A 154 -4.17 10.81 -8.87
N TRP A 155 -4.09 12.10 -9.21
CA TRP A 155 -5.22 12.84 -9.78
C TRP A 155 -5.65 12.27 -11.13
N ASP A 156 -4.69 11.96 -12.02
CA ASP A 156 -5.00 11.33 -13.31
C ASP A 156 -5.50 9.89 -13.14
N PHE A 157 -4.96 9.15 -12.17
CA PHE A 157 -5.42 7.82 -11.81
C PHE A 157 -6.86 7.83 -11.31
N GLU A 158 -7.20 8.75 -10.40
CA GLU A 158 -8.54 8.90 -9.83
C GLU A 158 -9.56 9.34 -10.88
N LYS A 159 -9.24 10.37 -11.70
CA LYS A 159 -10.10 10.77 -12.82
C LYS A 159 -10.38 9.61 -13.76
N LYS A 160 -9.36 8.82 -14.10
CA LYS A 160 -9.51 7.63 -14.96
C LYS A 160 -10.41 6.57 -14.32
N MET A 161 -10.31 6.36 -13.00
CA MET A 161 -11.16 5.43 -12.26
C MET A 161 -12.61 5.92 -12.20
N LEU A 162 -12.84 7.18 -11.79
CA LEU A 162 -14.17 7.79 -11.70
C LEU A 162 -14.86 7.87 -13.07
N SER A 163 -14.11 8.18 -14.13
CA SER A 163 -14.62 8.16 -15.50
C SER A 163 -15.16 6.78 -15.90
N ARG A 164 -14.48 5.69 -15.51
CA ARG A 164 -14.92 4.31 -15.80
C ARG A 164 -16.12 3.88 -14.98
N MET A 165 -16.36 4.51 -13.84
CA MET A 165 -17.52 4.29 -12.98
C MET A 165 -18.75 5.12 -13.39
N GLY A 166 -18.67 5.86 -14.51
CA GLY A 166 -19.79 6.65 -15.03
C GLY A 166 -19.77 8.14 -14.64
N PHE A 167 -18.79 8.59 -13.85
CA PHE A 167 -18.62 10.00 -13.47
C PHE A 167 -17.88 10.83 -14.52
N ALA A 168 -17.65 10.30 -15.72
CA ALA A 168 -16.93 10.97 -16.81
C ALA A 168 -17.49 12.37 -17.14
N ARG A 169 -18.78 12.60 -16.89
CA ARG A 169 -19.46 13.88 -17.16
C ARG A 169 -18.96 15.05 -16.29
N PHE A 170 -18.36 14.76 -15.12
CA PHE A 170 -17.87 15.79 -14.19
C PHE A 170 -16.42 16.23 -14.45
N PHE A 171 -15.71 15.57 -15.38
CA PHE A 171 -14.30 15.84 -15.70
C PHE A 171 -14.12 16.38 -17.12
N LYS A 172 -15.20 16.82 -17.78
CA LYS A 172 -15.14 17.50 -19.06
C LYS A 172 -14.67 18.94 -18.84
N ASP A 173 -13.38 19.16 -19.08
CA ASP A 173 -12.87 20.37 -19.73
C ASP A 173 -12.67 20.07 -21.22
#